data_AF-A0A2H3C825-F1
#
_entry.id   AF-A0A2H3C825-F1
#
_cell.length_a   1.000
_cell.length_b   1.000
_cell.length_c   1.000
_cell.angle_alpha   90.00
_cell.angle_beta   90.00
_cell.angle_gamma   90.00
#
_symmetry.space_group_name_H-M   'P 1'
#
loop_
_entity.id
_entity.type
_entity.pdbx_description
1 polymer ?
#
loop_
_entity_poly.entity_id
_entity_poly.type
_entity_poly.pdbx_seq_one_letter_code
_entity_poly.pdbx_strand_id
1 'polypeptide(L)'
;MSHLPQASDFTARALPANPFLLSDLHAAFNLCPGLESRNLVPLSDPPAVLCARVLGFTLIEAPSRSHIAESINGRSSDDQLLALGKYYIQRLLRVFKAAKGPTPPLSEHPSCPDLDDVQELRKYITRQASLNHSTAKQAALVRDGFHCMIKTHLYDAQYFERNWSTIIAQDPGWDVGTLRCTHIFPEGLNLHLEVPHEWVASVWSAIGMFSIHMKELNGAGIHRLENILTLSPSLHDFFDQLALWLEAVVFNLVSWLQYFS
;
A
#
# COMPACT_ATOMS: atom_id res chain seq x y z
N MET A 1 9.12 5.89 -23.59
CA MET A 1 9.08 6.29 -22.17
C MET A 1 7.72 6.89 -21.86
N SER A 2 6.84 6.16 -21.20
CA SER A 2 5.62 6.74 -20.63
C SER A 2 6.02 7.67 -19.48
N HIS A 3 5.75 8.97 -19.60
CA HIS A 3 5.94 9.90 -18.50
C HIS A 3 5.10 9.44 -17.31
N LEU A 4 5.73 9.29 -16.15
CA LEU A 4 4.99 9.06 -14.90
C LEU A 4 4.19 10.33 -14.59
N PRO A 5 2.91 10.21 -14.19
CA PRO A 5 2.10 11.36 -13.85
C PRO A 5 2.75 12.16 -12.72
N GLN A 6 2.73 13.48 -12.84
CA GLN A 6 3.18 14.39 -11.80
C GLN A 6 2.11 14.53 -10.71
N ALA A 7 2.52 14.91 -9.51
CA ALA A 7 1.57 15.17 -8.41
C ALA A 7 0.49 16.21 -8.78
N SER A 8 0.83 17.17 -9.65
CA SER A 8 -0.10 18.16 -10.21
C SER A 8 -1.17 17.58 -11.13
N ASP A 9 -0.93 16.38 -11.68
CA ASP A 9 -1.87 15.71 -12.58
C ASP A 9 -3.02 15.08 -11.79
N PHE A 10 -2.87 14.95 -10.46
CA PHE A 10 -3.90 14.42 -9.58
C PHE A 10 -4.70 15.56 -8.94
N THR A 11 -5.91 15.77 -9.43
CA THR A 11 -6.87 16.68 -8.80
C THR A 11 -7.52 15.98 -7.60
N ALA A 12 -7.45 16.57 -6.42
CA ALA A 12 -7.99 15.97 -5.21
C ALA A 12 -9.52 15.79 -5.33
N ARG A 13 -9.98 14.54 -5.43
CA ARG A 13 -11.38 14.17 -5.63
C ARG A 13 -12.25 14.63 -4.44
N ALA A 14 -13.36 15.29 -4.74
CA ALA A 14 -14.39 15.63 -3.75
C ALA A 14 -15.19 14.39 -3.33
N LEU A 15 -15.90 14.47 -2.20
CA LEU A 15 -16.79 13.37 -1.82
C LEU A 15 -17.90 13.18 -2.86
N PRO A 16 -18.23 11.93 -3.23
CA PRO A 16 -19.32 11.66 -4.17
C PRO A 16 -20.69 11.90 -3.51
N ALA A 17 -21.75 11.79 -4.32
CA ALA A 17 -23.10 11.66 -3.79
C ALA A 17 -23.20 10.43 -2.86
N ASN A 18 -24.06 10.51 -1.83
CA ASN A 18 -24.17 9.49 -0.82
C ASN A 18 -24.51 8.11 -1.44
N PRO A 19 -23.62 7.11 -1.35
CA PRO A 19 -23.84 5.80 -1.94
C PRO A 19 -24.63 4.86 -1.01
N PHE A 20 -24.95 5.26 0.21
CA PHE A 20 -25.52 4.40 1.23
C PHE A 20 -27.04 4.55 1.32
N LEU A 21 -27.72 3.39 1.42
CA LEU A 21 -29.17 3.30 1.66
C LEU A 21 -29.49 2.93 3.11
N LEU A 22 -28.56 2.30 3.84
CA LEU A 22 -28.75 1.92 5.24
C LEU A 22 -28.73 3.16 6.14
N SER A 23 -29.69 3.28 7.06
CA SER A 23 -29.93 4.49 7.87
C SER A 23 -28.67 5.04 8.53
N ASP A 24 -27.89 4.16 9.17
CA ASP A 24 -26.78 4.59 10.02
C ASP A 24 -25.58 5.04 9.18
N LEU A 25 -25.32 4.34 8.08
CA LEU A 25 -24.29 4.71 7.10
C LEU A 25 -24.68 5.95 6.32
N HIS A 26 -25.95 6.05 5.95
CA HIS A 26 -26.51 7.20 5.24
C HIS A 26 -26.38 8.46 6.09
N ALA A 27 -26.79 8.41 7.36
CA ALA A 27 -26.65 9.50 8.30
C ALA A 27 -25.19 9.90 8.51
N ALA A 28 -24.31 8.92 8.78
CA ALA A 28 -22.89 9.17 8.99
C ALA A 28 -22.24 9.83 7.77
N PHE A 29 -22.50 9.31 6.57
CA PHE A 29 -21.93 9.84 5.35
C PHE A 29 -22.40 11.27 5.07
N ASN A 30 -23.68 11.60 5.29
CA ASN A 30 -24.19 12.95 5.04
C ASN A 30 -23.52 14.05 5.90
N LEU A 31 -22.95 13.69 7.05
CA LEU A 31 -22.16 14.63 7.85
C LEU A 31 -20.85 15.03 7.14
N CYS A 32 -20.27 14.15 6.32
CA CYS A 32 -18.96 14.39 5.70
C CYS A 32 -18.99 15.47 4.60
N PRO A 33 -19.90 15.45 3.59
CA PRO A 33 -20.03 16.56 2.63
C PRO A 33 -20.43 17.87 3.30
N GLY A 34 -21.26 17.80 4.36
CA GLY A 34 -21.59 18.96 5.18
C GLY A 34 -20.35 19.60 5.78
N LEU A 35 -19.43 18.80 6.33
CA LEU A 35 -18.15 19.26 6.85
C LEU A 35 -17.18 19.73 5.75
N GLU A 36 -17.16 19.05 4.60
CA GLU A 36 -16.32 19.39 3.45
C GLU A 36 -16.67 20.76 2.85
N SER A 37 -17.96 21.07 2.75
CA SER A 37 -18.46 22.31 2.17
C SER A 37 -18.29 23.55 3.06
N ARG A 38 -18.06 23.35 4.36
CA ARG A 38 -17.84 24.43 5.31
C ARG A 38 -16.38 24.88 5.16
N ASN A 39 -16.20 26.13 4.71
CA ASN A 39 -14.89 26.82 4.71
C ASN A 39 -14.46 27.14 6.16
N LEU A 40 -14.24 26.09 6.95
CA LEU A 40 -13.70 26.18 8.30
C LEU A 40 -12.25 26.68 8.20
N VAL A 41 -11.85 27.48 9.18
CA VAL A 41 -10.66 28.33 9.18
C VAL A 41 -9.44 27.67 8.50
N PRO A 42 -8.79 28.32 7.51
CA PRO A 42 -7.68 27.75 6.73
C PRO A 42 -6.39 27.43 7.51
N LEU A 43 -6.37 27.64 8.84
CA LEU A 43 -5.21 27.43 9.71
C LEU A 43 -5.16 26.04 10.40
N SER A 44 -6.14 25.16 10.16
CA SER A 44 -6.12 23.82 10.77
C SER A 44 -5.13 22.89 10.07
N ASP A 45 -4.24 22.24 10.83
CA ASP A 45 -3.37 21.16 10.35
C ASP A 45 -3.81 19.80 10.93
N PRO A 46 -4.32 18.87 10.11
CA PRO A 46 -4.53 18.96 8.66
C PRO A 46 -5.77 19.79 8.26
N PRO A 47 -5.88 20.23 6.99
CA PRO A 47 -7.02 21.04 6.52
C PRO A 47 -8.37 20.35 6.79
N ALA A 48 -9.38 21.15 7.15
CA ALA A 48 -10.72 20.64 7.47
C ALA A 48 -11.35 19.80 6.34
N VAL A 49 -11.17 20.25 5.10
CA VAL A 49 -11.58 19.52 3.88
C VAL A 49 -10.95 18.13 3.83
N LEU A 50 -9.68 17.99 4.21
CA LEU A 50 -9.01 16.70 4.22
C LEU A 50 -9.56 15.79 5.32
N CYS A 51 -9.83 16.33 6.52
CA CYS A 51 -10.49 15.58 7.59
C CYS A 51 -11.85 15.03 7.14
N ALA A 52 -12.69 15.88 6.52
CA ALA A 52 -14.00 15.50 6.01
C ALA A 52 -13.91 14.39 4.95
N ARG A 53 -12.99 14.55 3.99
CA ARG A 53 -12.75 13.56 2.93
C ARG A 53 -12.29 12.22 3.48
N VAL A 54 -11.38 12.21 4.44
CA VAL A 54 -10.90 10.96 5.04
C VAL A 54 -12.03 10.20 5.72
N LEU A 55 -12.93 10.88 6.43
CA LEU A 55 -14.10 10.21 7.03
C LEU A 55 -15.01 9.60 5.96
N GLY A 56 -15.38 10.39 4.94
CA GLY A 56 -16.30 9.95 3.90
C GLY A 56 -15.74 8.85 3.01
N PHE A 57 -14.48 8.95 2.57
CA PHE A 57 -13.83 7.88 1.80
C PHE A 57 -13.57 6.64 2.65
N THR A 58 -13.25 6.77 3.94
CA THR A 58 -13.11 5.56 4.79
C THR A 58 -14.44 4.82 4.93
N LEU A 59 -15.58 5.52 5.00
CA LEU A 59 -16.90 4.88 4.93
C LEU A 59 -17.11 4.12 3.61
N ILE A 60 -16.68 4.70 2.49
CA ILE A 60 -16.82 4.09 1.15
C ILE A 60 -15.94 2.83 1.04
N GLU A 61 -14.65 2.99 1.33
CA GLU A 61 -13.62 2.00 1.03
C GLU A 61 -13.51 0.90 2.10
N ALA A 62 -13.87 1.15 3.36
CA ALA A 62 -13.75 0.13 4.40
C ALA A 62 -14.74 -1.03 4.15
N PRO A 63 -14.27 -2.28 4.13
CA PRO A 63 -15.12 -3.47 4.16
C PRO A 63 -16.05 -3.47 5.37
N SER A 64 -15.50 -3.17 6.56
CA SER A 64 -16.26 -3.05 7.82
C SER A 64 -16.55 -1.58 8.13
N ARG A 65 -17.82 -1.19 7.98
CA ARG A 65 -18.24 0.23 8.04
C ARG A 65 -18.94 0.62 9.33
N SER A 66 -19.42 -0.35 10.12
CA SER A 66 -20.28 -0.10 11.28
C SER A 66 -19.59 0.75 12.34
N HIS A 67 -18.33 0.42 12.66
CA HIS A 67 -17.56 1.11 13.71
C HIS A 67 -17.27 2.57 13.36
N ILE A 68 -16.91 2.86 12.11
CA ILE A 68 -16.67 4.24 11.67
C ILE A 68 -17.98 5.03 11.58
N ALA A 69 -19.08 4.40 11.15
CA ALA A 69 -20.39 5.04 11.11
C ALA A 69 -20.87 5.44 12.53
N GLU A 70 -20.74 4.52 13.49
CA GLU A 70 -21.03 4.78 14.91
C GLU A 70 -20.13 5.91 15.45
N SER A 71 -18.83 5.85 15.15
CA SER A 71 -17.85 6.86 15.58
C SER A 71 -18.17 8.26 15.06
N ILE A 72 -18.72 8.36 13.84
CA ILE A 72 -19.15 9.61 13.20
C ILE A 72 -20.49 10.09 13.78
N ASN A 73 -21.50 9.22 13.83
CA ASN A 73 -22.83 9.54 14.33
C ASN A 73 -22.82 9.94 15.81
N GLY A 74 -21.87 9.41 16.59
CA GLY A 74 -21.67 9.77 18.00
C GLY A 74 -21.03 11.15 18.23
N ARG A 75 -20.75 11.94 17.17
CA ARG A 75 -20.18 13.29 17.29
C ARG A 75 -21.25 14.34 17.11
N SER A 76 -21.25 15.32 18.00
CA SER A 76 -22.28 16.36 18.05
C SER A 76 -21.82 17.72 17.51
N SER A 77 -20.55 17.86 17.13
CA SER A 77 -19.99 19.11 16.61
C SER A 77 -18.94 18.88 15.51
N ASP A 78 -18.75 19.92 14.68
CA ASP A 78 -17.73 19.93 13.63
C ASP A 78 -16.32 19.69 14.21
N ASP A 79 -15.99 20.30 15.36
CA ASP A 79 -14.68 20.11 16.00
C ASP A 79 -14.41 18.64 16.37
N GLN A 80 -15.43 17.93 16.85
CA GLN A 80 -15.32 16.51 17.17
C GLN A 80 -15.14 15.65 15.90
N LEU A 81 -15.82 16.00 14.81
CA LEU A 81 -15.64 15.34 13.51
C LEU A 81 -14.25 15.62 12.93
N LEU A 82 -13.76 16.86 13.03
CA LEU A 82 -12.41 17.23 12.60
C LEU A 82 -11.33 16.49 13.40
N ALA A 83 -11.52 16.36 14.72
CA ALA A 83 -10.62 15.57 15.56
C ALA A 83 -10.62 14.08 15.14
N LEU A 84 -11.77 13.52 14.79
CA LEU A 84 -11.87 12.15 14.28
C LEU A 84 -11.20 11.99 12.91
N GLY A 85 -11.40 12.94 11.99
CA GLY A 85 -10.70 12.94 10.69
C GLY A 85 -9.18 13.02 10.86
N LYS A 86 -8.70 13.89 11.76
CA LYS A 86 -7.28 14.00 12.12
C LYS A 86 -6.74 12.70 12.73
N TYR A 87 -7.52 12.03 13.57
CA TYR A 87 -7.18 10.72 14.12
C TYR A 87 -6.91 9.71 13.00
N TYR A 88 -7.83 9.56 12.03
CA TYR A 88 -7.62 8.63 10.92
C TYR A 88 -6.46 9.03 10.01
N ILE A 89 -6.24 10.32 9.74
CA ILE A 89 -5.05 10.77 9.01
C ILE A 89 -3.77 10.33 9.73
N GLN A 90 -3.71 10.48 11.04
CA GLN A 90 -2.52 10.13 11.83
C GLN A 90 -2.33 8.63 12.02
N ARG A 91 -3.42 7.85 12.14
CA ARG A 91 -3.36 6.43 12.48
C ARG A 91 -3.46 5.49 11.28
N LEU A 92 -4.01 5.96 10.17
CA LEU A 92 -4.10 5.21 8.92
C LEU A 92 -3.11 5.74 7.89
N LEU A 93 -3.23 7.01 7.48
CA LEU A 93 -2.46 7.52 6.33
C LEU A 93 -0.99 7.78 6.64
N ARG A 94 -0.67 8.33 7.83
CA ARG A 94 0.72 8.63 8.19
C ARG A 94 1.60 7.39 8.33
N VAL A 95 1.02 6.22 8.61
CA VAL A 95 1.75 4.95 8.67
C VAL A 95 2.49 4.70 7.35
N PHE A 96 1.82 4.94 6.23
CA PHE A 96 2.39 4.72 4.90
C PHE A 96 3.39 5.81 4.48
N LYS A 97 3.27 7.04 5.01
CA LYS A 97 4.22 8.15 4.71
C LYS A 97 5.47 8.18 5.61
N ALA A 98 5.40 7.61 6.81
CA ALA A 98 6.43 7.75 7.84
C ALA A 98 7.56 6.72 7.73
N ALA A 99 7.48 5.76 6.79
CA ALA A 99 8.45 4.68 6.60
C ALA A 99 9.81 5.12 6.02
N LYS A 100 10.27 6.35 6.29
CA LYS A 100 11.55 6.92 5.82
C LYS A 100 12.78 6.42 6.59
N GLY A 101 12.72 5.21 7.14
CA GLY A 101 13.91 4.57 7.71
C GLY A 101 14.86 4.12 6.60
N PRO A 102 16.19 4.18 6.79
CA PRO A 102 17.11 3.58 5.85
C PRO A 102 16.79 2.09 5.73
N THR A 103 16.51 1.60 4.52
CA THR A 103 16.57 0.17 4.23
C THR A 103 17.99 -0.29 4.59
N PRO A 104 18.18 -1.27 5.51
CA PRO A 104 19.51 -1.76 5.82
C PRO A 104 20.18 -2.25 4.52
N PRO A 105 21.49 -1.99 4.34
CA PRO A 105 22.21 -2.50 3.18
C PRO A 105 22.07 -4.02 3.12
N LEU A 106 22.03 -4.53 1.88
CA LEU A 106 21.97 -5.95 1.56
C LEU A 106 23.00 -6.72 2.40
N SER A 107 22.55 -7.61 3.29
CA SER A 107 23.42 -8.69 3.75
C SER A 107 23.43 -9.74 2.64
N GLU A 108 24.56 -9.92 1.98
CA GLU A 108 24.78 -11.06 1.08
C GLU A 108 24.62 -12.33 1.91
N HIS A 109 23.54 -13.09 1.67
CA HIS A 109 23.39 -14.41 2.28
C HIS A 109 23.97 -15.45 1.31
N PRO A 110 25.06 -16.14 1.64
CA PRO A 110 25.78 -17.05 0.76
C PRO A 110 25.09 -18.42 0.60
N SER A 111 23.75 -18.50 0.63
CA SER A 111 23.04 -19.80 0.66
C SER A 111 21.77 -19.85 -0.17
N CYS A 112 21.56 -18.92 -1.11
CA CYS A 112 20.52 -19.14 -2.11
C CYS A 112 20.95 -20.35 -2.97
N PRO A 113 20.13 -21.41 -3.08
CA PRO A 113 20.40 -22.48 -4.03
C PRO A 113 20.41 -21.91 -5.46
N ASP A 114 21.17 -22.58 -6.32
CA ASP A 114 21.44 -22.16 -7.69
C ASP A 114 20.14 -21.88 -8.46
N LEU A 115 20.14 -20.80 -9.25
CA LEU A 115 18.94 -20.21 -9.89
C LEU A 115 18.36 -21.06 -11.02
N ASP A 116 19.02 -22.16 -11.38
CA ASP A 116 18.65 -22.97 -12.55
C ASP A 116 17.38 -23.81 -12.34
N ASP A 117 16.95 -24.06 -11.10
CA ASP A 117 15.70 -24.76 -10.81
C ASP A 117 14.66 -23.83 -10.18
N VAL A 118 13.92 -23.13 -11.06
CA VAL A 118 12.79 -22.25 -10.71
C VAL A 118 11.73 -22.99 -9.87
N GLN A 119 11.63 -24.32 -9.98
CA GLN A 119 10.62 -25.12 -9.28
C GLN A 119 11.05 -25.45 -7.85
N GLU A 120 12.33 -25.76 -7.62
CA GLU A 120 12.90 -25.85 -6.26
C GLU A 120 12.98 -24.49 -5.57
N LEU A 121 13.27 -23.42 -6.32
CA LEU A 121 13.22 -22.05 -5.83
C LEU A 121 11.80 -21.68 -5.34
N ARG A 122 10.75 -22.02 -6.10
CA ARG A 122 9.35 -21.83 -5.67
C ARG A 122 9.00 -22.59 -4.38
N LYS A 123 9.48 -23.83 -4.22
CA LYS A 123 9.28 -24.62 -2.99
C LYS A 123 10.02 -24.03 -1.79
N TYR A 124 11.25 -23.56 -2.00
CA TYR A 124 12.04 -22.86 -0.99
C TYR A 124 11.36 -21.55 -0.56
N ILE A 125 10.86 -20.77 -1.51
CA ILE A 125 10.16 -19.49 -1.30
C ILE A 125 8.90 -19.65 -0.45
N THR A 126 8.08 -20.68 -0.73
CA THR A 126 6.87 -20.98 0.05
C THR A 126 7.20 -21.23 1.54
N ARG A 127 8.42 -21.72 1.83
CA ARG A 127 8.88 -22.01 3.19
C ARG A 127 9.60 -20.85 3.88
N GLN A 128 10.10 -19.86 3.12
CA GLN A 128 11.12 -18.91 3.61
C GLN A 128 10.69 -17.43 3.52
N ALA A 129 9.59 -17.11 2.83
CA ALA A 129 9.12 -15.73 2.63
C ALA A 129 8.98 -14.92 3.94
N SER A 130 8.73 -15.58 5.08
CA SER A 130 8.57 -14.91 6.37
C SER A 130 9.87 -14.65 7.14
N LEU A 131 11.05 -15.06 6.67
CA LEU A 131 12.21 -15.18 7.56
C LEU A 131 13.00 -13.89 7.74
N ASN A 132 13.19 -13.09 6.69
CA ASN A 132 13.86 -11.80 6.75
C ASN A 132 13.71 -11.02 5.43
N HIS A 133 14.10 -9.75 5.43
CA HIS A 133 14.01 -8.86 4.27
C HIS A 133 14.69 -9.40 2.99
N SER A 134 15.88 -10.01 3.07
CA SER A 134 16.62 -10.46 1.89
C SER A 134 15.96 -11.67 1.22
N THR A 135 15.54 -12.66 2.01
CA THR A 135 14.79 -13.83 1.51
C THR A 135 13.45 -13.42 0.92
N ALA A 136 12.79 -12.43 1.53
CA ALA A 136 11.53 -11.89 1.04
C ALA A 136 11.67 -11.14 -0.30
N LYS A 137 12.73 -10.34 -0.47
CA LYS A 137 13.06 -9.71 -1.76
C LYS A 137 13.21 -10.75 -2.86
N GLN A 138 14.02 -11.79 -2.62
CA GLN A 138 14.27 -12.83 -3.63
C GLN A 138 12.98 -13.57 -4.00
N ALA A 139 12.18 -13.90 -3.00
CA ALA A 139 10.87 -14.51 -3.20
C ALA A 139 9.94 -13.64 -4.05
N ALA A 140 9.92 -12.33 -3.80
CA ALA A 140 9.12 -11.39 -4.58
C ALA A 140 9.62 -11.24 -6.02
N LEU A 141 10.94 -11.18 -6.23
CA LEU A 141 11.53 -11.18 -7.58
C LEU A 141 11.08 -12.40 -8.38
N VAL A 142 11.14 -13.59 -7.80
CA VAL A 142 10.72 -14.83 -8.49
C VAL A 142 9.22 -14.83 -8.78
N ARG A 143 8.39 -14.36 -7.84
CA ARG A 143 6.94 -14.20 -8.04
C ARG A 143 6.66 -13.31 -9.26
N ASP A 144 7.42 -12.23 -9.39
CA ASP A 144 7.20 -11.19 -10.41
C ASP A 144 8.03 -11.41 -11.69
N GLY A 145 8.61 -12.60 -11.89
CA GLY A 145 9.39 -12.91 -13.10
C GLY A 145 10.72 -12.19 -13.22
N PHE A 146 11.24 -11.66 -12.10
CA PHE A 146 12.39 -10.77 -11.98
C PHE A 146 12.20 -9.39 -12.62
N HIS A 147 10.93 -8.98 -12.80
CA HIS A 147 10.58 -7.64 -13.27
C HIS A 147 10.08 -6.75 -12.15
N CYS A 148 10.07 -5.44 -12.41
CA CYS A 148 9.21 -4.55 -11.67
C CYS A 148 7.76 -4.91 -11.94
N MET A 149 6.96 -5.10 -10.88
CA MET A 149 5.57 -5.51 -11.04
C MET A 149 4.69 -4.50 -11.79
N ILE A 150 5.08 -3.21 -11.84
CA ILE A 150 4.36 -2.16 -12.58
C ILE A 150 4.97 -1.94 -13.97
N LYS A 151 6.30 -1.97 -14.07
CA LYS A 151 7.03 -1.85 -15.34
C LYS A 151 7.52 -3.23 -15.75
N THR A 152 6.66 -3.98 -16.42
CA THR A 152 6.90 -5.40 -16.78
C THR A 152 8.05 -5.63 -17.74
N HIS A 153 8.64 -4.58 -18.33
CA HIS A 153 9.86 -4.66 -19.15
C HIS A 153 11.13 -4.29 -18.38
N LEU A 154 11.01 -3.81 -17.14
CA LEU A 154 12.15 -3.41 -16.31
C LEU A 154 12.60 -4.60 -15.45
N TYR A 155 13.68 -5.25 -15.87
CA TYR A 155 14.27 -6.40 -15.19
C TYR A 155 15.19 -5.97 -14.04
N ASP A 156 15.29 -6.80 -13.00
CA ASP A 156 16.32 -6.66 -11.97
C ASP A 156 17.71 -6.81 -12.59
N ALA A 157 18.61 -5.87 -12.26
CA ALA A 157 19.95 -5.81 -12.82
C ALA A 157 20.76 -7.11 -12.66
N GLN A 158 20.68 -7.76 -11.50
CA GLN A 158 21.47 -8.99 -11.27
C GLN A 158 20.93 -10.17 -12.09
N TYR A 159 19.61 -10.24 -12.26
CA TYR A 159 18.99 -11.24 -13.11
C TYR A 159 19.30 -10.98 -14.59
N PHE A 160 19.21 -9.72 -15.03
CA PHE A 160 19.50 -9.33 -16.40
C PHE A 160 20.95 -9.65 -16.77
N GLU A 161 21.93 -9.29 -15.95
CA GLU A 161 23.35 -9.56 -16.23
C GLU A 161 23.63 -11.05 -16.49
N ARG A 162 22.92 -11.95 -15.79
CA ARG A 162 23.06 -13.41 -15.95
C ARG A 162 22.32 -13.98 -17.14
N ASN A 163 21.27 -13.30 -17.62
CA ASN A 163 20.31 -13.84 -18.60
C ASN A 163 20.11 -12.93 -19.83
N TRP A 164 20.97 -11.93 -20.03
CA TRP A 164 20.74 -10.83 -20.97
C TRP A 164 20.50 -11.32 -22.42
N SER A 165 21.21 -12.35 -22.88
CA SER A 165 21.07 -12.87 -24.24
C SER A 165 19.66 -13.42 -24.50
N THR A 166 19.11 -14.16 -23.55
CA THR A 166 17.74 -14.70 -23.60
C THR A 166 16.71 -13.57 -23.53
N ILE A 167 16.93 -12.60 -22.63
CA ILE A 167 16.02 -11.47 -22.43
C ILE A 167 15.94 -10.61 -23.69
N ILE A 168 17.08 -10.19 -24.24
CA ILE A 168 17.13 -9.35 -25.46
C ILE A 168 16.46 -10.05 -26.64
N ALA A 169 16.59 -11.38 -26.74
CA ALA A 169 15.96 -12.15 -27.81
C ALA A 169 14.42 -12.25 -27.67
N GLN A 170 13.89 -12.21 -26.44
CA GLN A 170 12.47 -12.46 -26.15
C GLN A 170 11.66 -11.19 -25.91
N ASP A 171 12.27 -10.15 -25.35
CA ASP A 171 11.61 -8.90 -24.99
C ASP A 171 12.33 -7.71 -25.65
N PRO A 172 11.88 -7.22 -26.81
CA PRO A 172 12.51 -6.07 -27.49
C PRO A 172 12.33 -4.74 -26.74
N GLY A 173 11.44 -4.70 -25.73
CA GLY A 173 11.18 -3.52 -24.90
C GLY A 173 11.98 -3.49 -23.60
N TRP A 174 12.91 -4.43 -23.42
CA TRP A 174 13.66 -4.61 -22.18
C TRP A 174 14.28 -3.31 -21.66
N ASP A 175 14.28 -3.19 -20.34
CA ASP A 175 14.95 -2.16 -19.56
C ASP A 175 15.58 -2.84 -18.34
N VAL A 176 16.55 -2.18 -17.69
CA VAL A 176 17.29 -2.77 -16.58
C VAL A 176 17.44 -1.77 -15.43
N GLY A 177 17.24 -2.25 -14.21
CA GLY A 177 17.39 -1.42 -13.02
C GLY A 177 17.48 -2.23 -11.74
N THR A 178 17.88 -1.57 -10.67
CA THR A 178 17.81 -2.18 -9.34
C THR A 178 16.37 -2.21 -8.87
N LEU A 179 15.87 -3.36 -8.40
CA LEU A 179 14.52 -3.43 -7.82
C LEU A 179 14.58 -3.40 -6.29
N ARG A 180 13.56 -2.78 -5.69
CA ARG A 180 13.35 -2.67 -4.25
C ARG A 180 12.28 -3.66 -3.80
N CYS A 181 12.47 -4.19 -2.60
CA CYS A 181 11.44 -4.92 -1.87
C CYS A 181 10.64 -3.87 -1.09
N THR A 182 9.47 -3.51 -1.62
CA THR A 182 8.63 -2.45 -1.07
C THR A 182 7.51 -3.08 -0.27
N HIS A 183 7.43 -2.79 1.03
CA HIS A 183 6.33 -3.26 1.84
C HIS A 183 5.09 -2.39 1.67
N ILE A 184 3.90 -2.99 1.55
CA ILE A 184 2.63 -2.26 1.56
C ILE A 184 2.43 -1.66 2.96
N PHE A 185 2.50 -2.50 3.99
CA PHE A 185 2.58 -2.11 5.39
C PHE A 185 4.04 -2.14 5.82
N PRO A 186 4.60 -0.99 6.24
CA PRO A 186 6.04 -0.86 6.43
C PRO A 186 6.58 -1.77 7.52
N GLU A 187 7.82 -2.21 7.38
CA GLU A 187 8.52 -3.05 8.38
C GLU A 187 8.50 -2.41 9.78
N GLY A 188 8.62 -1.08 9.81
CA GLY A 188 8.54 -0.26 11.01
C GLY A 188 7.18 -0.22 11.72
N LEU A 189 6.12 -0.80 11.14
CA LEU A 189 4.75 -0.72 11.68
C LEU A 189 4.66 -1.26 13.11
N ASN A 190 5.35 -2.36 13.38
CA ASN A 190 5.37 -3.03 14.68
C ASN A 190 6.67 -2.79 15.46
N LEU A 191 7.67 -2.17 14.83
CA LEU A 191 8.93 -1.83 15.49
C LEU A 191 8.72 -0.57 16.33
N HIS A 192 8.52 -0.78 17.62
CA HIS A 192 8.56 0.26 18.63
C HIS A 192 9.79 0.05 19.50
N LEU A 193 10.80 0.89 19.30
CA LEU A 193 11.75 1.19 20.37
C LEU A 193 11.44 2.53 21.07
N GLU A 194 10.49 3.35 20.62
CA GLU A 194 10.25 4.68 21.23
C GLU A 194 8.80 5.20 21.26
N VAL A 195 7.80 4.45 20.77
CA VAL A 195 6.42 4.98 20.66
C VAL A 195 5.47 4.27 21.66
N PRO A 196 4.41 4.92 22.19
CA PRO A 196 3.53 4.32 23.20
C PRO A 196 2.69 3.15 22.66
N HIS A 197 2.51 2.09 23.46
CA HIS A 197 1.67 0.92 23.10
C HIS A 197 0.23 1.30 22.67
N GLU A 198 -0.33 2.37 23.24
CA GLU A 198 -1.64 2.91 22.86
C GLU A 198 -1.67 3.42 21.40
N TRP A 199 -0.55 3.96 20.90
CA TRP A 199 -0.43 4.39 19.51
C TRP A 199 -0.55 3.18 18.57
N VAL A 200 0.21 2.10 18.84
CA VAL A 200 0.16 0.84 18.04
C VAL A 200 -1.26 0.29 18.00
N ALA A 201 -1.90 0.19 19.17
CA ALA A 201 -3.26 -0.31 19.28
C ALA A 201 -4.24 0.53 18.45
N SER A 202 -4.10 1.86 18.45
CA SER A 202 -4.96 2.75 17.68
C SER A 202 -4.73 2.66 16.16
N VAL A 203 -3.48 2.42 15.71
CA VAL A 203 -3.17 2.14 14.30
C VAL A 203 -3.81 0.83 13.87
N TRP A 204 -3.64 -0.23 14.66
CA TRP A 204 -4.25 -1.54 14.35
C TRP A 204 -5.77 -1.53 14.41
N SER A 205 -6.37 -0.68 15.26
CA SER A 205 -7.82 -0.45 15.24
C SER A 205 -8.28 0.15 13.91
N ALA A 206 -7.54 1.16 13.40
CA ALA A 206 -7.85 1.76 12.10
C ALA A 206 -7.62 0.79 10.92
N ILE A 207 -6.51 0.05 10.92
CA ILE A 207 -6.20 -0.95 9.87
C ILE A 207 -7.19 -2.11 9.91
N GLY A 208 -7.65 -2.52 11.09
CA GLY A 208 -8.60 -3.62 11.28
C GLY A 208 -9.94 -3.42 10.56
N MET A 209 -10.33 -2.18 10.27
CA MET A 209 -11.52 -1.87 9.46
C MET A 209 -11.41 -2.42 8.04
N PHE A 210 -10.19 -2.63 7.54
CA PHE A 210 -9.85 -3.21 6.25
C PHE A 210 -9.61 -4.72 6.30
N SER A 211 -10.06 -5.39 7.37
CA SER A 211 -9.93 -6.84 7.56
C SER A 211 -8.49 -7.35 7.59
N ILE A 212 -7.54 -6.47 7.97
CA ILE A 212 -6.13 -6.81 8.13
C ILE A 212 -5.80 -6.80 9.63
N HIS A 213 -5.27 -7.92 10.13
CA HIS A 213 -5.05 -8.10 11.56
C HIS A 213 -3.57 -8.09 11.93
N MET A 214 -3.25 -7.53 13.10
CA MET A 214 -1.87 -7.45 13.62
C MET A 214 -1.14 -8.79 13.59
N LYS A 215 -1.82 -9.88 13.95
CA LYS A 215 -1.26 -11.24 13.96
C LYS A 215 -0.68 -11.68 12.61
N GLU A 216 -1.16 -11.11 11.50
CA GLU A 216 -0.73 -11.46 10.16
C GLU A 216 0.58 -10.77 9.75
N LEU A 217 0.85 -9.58 10.29
CA LEU A 217 2.01 -8.76 9.93
C LEU A 217 3.00 -8.60 11.09
N ASN A 218 2.84 -9.34 12.18
CA ASN A 218 3.74 -9.27 13.33
C ASN A 218 4.99 -10.12 13.11
N GLY A 219 6.15 -9.60 13.56
CA GLY A 219 7.46 -10.25 13.40
C GLY A 219 7.71 -10.69 11.96
N ALA A 220 8.02 -11.97 11.78
CA ALA A 220 8.21 -12.63 10.49
C ALA A 220 7.07 -12.41 9.47
N GLY A 221 5.82 -12.24 9.94
CA GLY A 221 4.66 -12.01 9.08
C GLY A 221 4.74 -10.73 8.25
N ILE A 222 5.54 -9.74 8.67
CA ILE A 222 5.72 -8.48 7.93
C ILE A 222 6.35 -8.70 6.55
N HIS A 223 7.13 -9.77 6.39
CA HIS A 223 7.84 -10.14 5.16
C HIS A 223 7.03 -11.05 4.23
N ARG A 224 5.77 -11.36 4.55
CA ARG A 224 4.92 -12.18 3.69
C ARG A 224 4.80 -11.57 2.29
N LEU A 225 4.72 -12.41 1.26
CA LEU A 225 4.72 -11.94 -0.13
C LEU A 225 3.52 -11.05 -0.45
N GLU A 226 2.38 -11.26 0.20
CA GLU A 226 1.18 -10.44 0.02
C GLU A 226 1.36 -9.01 0.54
N ASN A 227 2.39 -8.77 1.37
CA ASN A 227 2.76 -7.45 1.85
C ASN A 227 3.92 -6.83 1.04
N ILE A 228 4.39 -7.47 -0.05
CA ILE A 228 5.58 -7.03 -0.78
C ILE A 228 5.28 -6.75 -2.25
N LEU A 229 5.80 -5.61 -2.72
CA LEU A 229 5.83 -5.13 -4.09
C LEU A 229 7.28 -5.09 -4.59
N THR A 230 7.53 -5.46 -5.85
CA THR A 230 8.84 -5.26 -6.51
C THR A 230 8.80 -3.99 -7.35
N LEU A 231 9.39 -2.92 -6.84
CA LEU A 231 9.33 -1.61 -7.48
C LEU A 231 10.72 -1.12 -7.89
N SER A 232 10.78 -0.34 -8.96
CA SER A 232 11.98 0.47 -9.21
C SER A 232 12.13 1.55 -8.13
N PRO A 233 13.33 2.15 -7.96
CA PRO A 233 13.55 3.14 -6.91
C PRO A 233 12.57 4.32 -7.00
N SER A 234 12.30 4.82 -8.21
CA SER A 234 11.35 5.92 -8.39
C SER A 234 9.91 5.54 -8.05
N LEU A 235 9.48 4.33 -8.43
CA LEU A 235 8.12 3.86 -8.11
C LEU A 235 7.95 3.61 -6.61
N HIS A 236 8.98 3.08 -5.96
CA HIS A 236 9.05 2.96 -4.51
C HIS A 236 8.89 4.32 -3.83
N ASP A 237 9.65 5.32 -4.28
CA ASP A 237 9.57 6.68 -3.71
C ASP A 237 8.17 7.30 -3.90
N PHE A 238 7.51 7.06 -5.04
CA PHE A 238 6.14 7.51 -5.25
C PHE A 238 5.14 6.77 -4.35
N PHE A 239 5.33 5.47 -4.14
CA PHE A 239 4.48 4.67 -3.26
C PHE A 239 4.56 5.17 -1.80
N ASP A 240 5.77 5.35 -1.26
CA ASP A 240 6.00 5.86 0.10
C ASP A 240 5.47 7.29 0.30
N GLN A 241 5.36 8.07 -0.77
CA GLN A 241 4.83 9.42 -0.73
C GLN A 241 3.30 9.47 -0.84
N LEU A 242 2.63 8.33 -1.03
CA LEU A 242 1.23 8.22 -1.43
C LEU A 242 0.93 8.97 -2.74
N ALA A 243 1.91 9.05 -3.63
CA ALA A 243 1.79 9.60 -4.99
C ALA A 243 1.53 8.51 -6.05
N LEU A 244 1.56 7.24 -5.62
CA LEU A 244 1.21 6.05 -6.39
C LEU A 244 0.33 5.15 -5.52
N TRP A 245 -0.77 4.66 -6.05
CA TRP A 245 -1.61 3.65 -5.42
C TRP A 245 -2.06 2.62 -6.47
N LEU A 246 -2.48 1.46 -5.99
CA LEU A 246 -3.01 0.38 -6.81
C LEU A 246 -4.51 0.28 -6.55
N GLU A 247 -5.30 0.16 -7.61
CA GLU A 247 -6.74 -0.05 -7.52
C GLU A 247 -7.07 -1.50 -7.85
N ALA A 248 -8.03 -2.07 -7.11
CA ALA A 248 -8.52 -3.41 -7.42
C ALA A 248 -9.22 -3.40 -8.77
N VAL A 249 -8.76 -4.23 -9.70
CA VAL A 249 -9.45 -4.46 -10.97
C VAL A 249 -10.47 -5.57 -10.79
N VAL A 250 -11.71 -5.32 -11.23
CA VAL A 250 -12.72 -6.38 -11.28
C VAL A 250 -12.31 -7.35 -12.39
N PHE A 251 -12.00 -8.59 -12.01
CA PHE A 251 -11.63 -9.64 -12.95
C PHE A 251 -12.81 -9.96 -13.89
N ASN A 252 -12.76 -9.43 -15.12
CA ASN A 252 -13.58 -9.94 -16.22
C ASN A 252 -12.77 -11.00 -16.97
N LEU A 253 -13.10 -12.27 -16.76
CA LEU A 253 -12.49 -13.44 -17.42
C LEU A 253 -12.40 -13.31 -18.96
N VAL A 254 -13.31 -12.54 -19.57
CA VAL A 254 -13.36 -12.31 -21.02
C VAL A 254 -12.16 -11.51 -21.53
N SER A 255 -11.63 -10.57 -20.75
CA SER A 255 -10.53 -9.68 -21.18
C SER A 255 -9.18 -10.39 -21.17
N TRP A 256 -9.00 -11.41 -20.33
CA TRP A 256 -7.71 -12.10 -20.15
C TRP A 256 -7.37 -13.04 -21.32
N LEU A 257 -8.38 -13.66 -21.94
CA LEU A 257 -8.19 -14.52 -23.12
C LEU A 257 -7.76 -13.74 -24.37
N GLN A 258 -7.97 -12.43 -24.41
CA GLN A 258 -7.53 -11.58 -25.53
C GLN A 258 -6.08 -11.11 -25.41
N TYR A 259 -5.48 -11.18 -24.21
CA TYR A 259 -4.08 -10.78 -23.98
C TYR A 259 -3.08 -11.94 -24.06
N PHE A 260 -3.56 -13.19 -24.10
CA PHE A 260 -2.73 -14.41 -24.16
C PHE A 260 -3.07 -15.34 -25.33
N SER A 261 -3.68 -14.81 -26.40
CA SER A 261 -3.85 -15.49 -27.69
C SER A 261 -2.91 -14.94 -28.74
#